data_AF-A0A2V9QQE0-F1
#
_entry.id   AF-A0A2V9QQE0-F1
#
_cell.length_a   1.000
_cell.length_b   1.000
_cell.length_c   1.000
_cell.angle_alpha   90.00
_cell.angle_beta   90.00
_cell.angle_gamma   90.00
#
_symmetry.space_group_name_H-M   'P 1'
#
loop_
_entity.id
_entity.type
_entity.pdbx_description
1 polymer ?
#
loop_
_entity_poly.entity_id
_entity_poly.type
_entity_poly.pdbx_seq_one_letter_code
_entity_poly.pdbx_strand_id
1 'polypeptide(L)' 'MKKDTPLAFRIPSELKKNLQQIADREARSISQICEILLTIGALAYEKEGSKYLHRFLDRQKES' A
#
# COMPACT_ATOMS: atom_id res chain seq x y z
N MET A 1 -15.40 -5.65 20.14
CA MET A 1 -14.70 -5.62 18.84
C MET A 1 -13.34 -6.26 19.01
N LYS A 2 -13.02 -7.34 18.28
CA LYS A 2 -11.65 -7.86 18.24
C LYS A 2 -10.79 -6.74 17.65
N LYS A 3 -9.73 -6.34 18.35
CA LYS A 3 -8.77 -5.37 17.80
C LYS A 3 -7.97 -6.11 16.75
N ASP A 4 -7.97 -5.62 15.52
CA ASP A 4 -7.17 -6.20 14.44
C ASP A 4 -5.68 -6.10 14.78
N THR A 5 -4.92 -7.12 14.37
CA THR A 5 -3.48 -7.20 14.68
C THR A 5 -2.73 -6.08 13.96
N PRO A 6 -1.91 -5.27 14.66
CA PRO A 6 -1.15 -4.20 14.03
C PRO A 6 -0.09 -4.76 13.08
N LEU A 7 -0.05 -4.25 11.85
CA LEU A 7 1.01 -4.53 10.89
C LEU A 7 2.02 -3.37 10.90
N ALA A 8 3.25 -3.63 11.35
CA ALA A 8 4.33 -2.65 11.36
C ALA A 8 5.39 -3.01 10.30
N PHE A 9 5.66 -2.09 9.38
CA PHE A 9 6.68 -2.25 8.34
C PHE A 9 7.54 -0.99 8.22
N ARG A 10 8.83 -1.18 7.87
CA ARG A 10 9.73 -0.08 7.55
C ARG A 10 9.55 0.29 6.08
N ILE A 11 9.39 1.58 5.81
CA ILE A 11 9.28 2.11 4.45
C ILE A 11 10.37 3.15 4.16
N PRO A 12 10.78 3.32 2.90
CA PRO A 12 11.59 4.45 2.48
C PRO A 12 10.93 5.78 2.87
N SER A 13 11.75 6.76 3.26
CA SER A 13 11.27 8.08 3.70
C SER A 13 10.42 8.78 2.63
N GLU A 14 10.78 8.63 1.36
CA GLU A 14 10.01 9.20 0.23
C GLU A 14 8.62 8.57 0.11
N LEU A 15 8.50 7.25 0.30
CA LEU A 15 7.19 6.59 0.29
C LEU A 15 6.31 7.10 1.43
N LYS A 16 6.88 7.29 2.63
CA LYS A 16 6.15 7.87 3.77
C LYS A 16 5.65 9.28 3.45
N LYS A 17 6.50 10.11 2.83
CA LYS A 17 6.15 11.49 2.44
C LYS A 17 5.02 11.51 1.43
N ASN A 18 5.07 10.64 0.42
CA ASN A 18 4.02 10.52 -0.59
C ASN A 18 2.69 10.06 0.03
N LEU A 19 2.71 9.07 0.93
CA LEU A 19 1.52 8.62 1.65
C LEU A 19 0.93 9.73 2.53
N GLN A 20 1.77 10.52 3.20
CA GLN A 20 1.31 11.65 4.00
C GLN A 20 0.64 12.71 3.13
N GLN A 21 1.22 13.05 1.97
CA GLN A 21 0.60 14.01 1.05
C GLN A 21 -0.76 13.54 0.53
N ILE A 22 -0.93 12.24 0.28
CA ILE A 22 -2.24 11.67 -0.10
C ILE A 22 -3.22 11.80 1.07
N ALA A 23 -2.80 11.47 2.29
CA ALA A 23 -3.63 11.59 3.48
C ALA A 23 -4.10 13.02 3.72
N ASP A 24 -3.19 14.00 3.56
CA ASP A 24 -3.50 15.42 3.70
C ASP A 24 -4.51 15.89 2.63
N ARG A 25 -4.34 15.45 1.38
CA ARG A 25 -5.25 15.80 0.26
C ARG A 25 -6.66 15.24 0.45
N GLU A 26 -6.76 14.03 0.97
CA GLU A 26 -8.04 13.33 1.18
C GLU A 26 -8.68 13.66 2.56
N ALA A 27 -8.03 14.50 3.38
CA ALA A 27 -8.43 14.79 4.76
C ALA A 27 -8.64 13.50 5.61
N ARG A 28 -7.74 12.52 5.44
CA ARG A 28 -7.77 11.22 6.12
C ARG A 28 -6.50 11.04 6.96
N SER A 29 -6.53 10.08 7.89
CA SER A 29 -5.29 9.66 8.55
C SER A 29 -4.42 8.81 7.62
N ILE A 30 -3.11 8.82 7.82
CA ILE A 30 -2.19 7.98 7.03
C ILE A 30 -2.53 6.49 7.17
N SER A 31 -2.99 6.06 8.36
CA SER A 31 -3.44 4.68 8.59
C SER A 31 -4.65 4.31 7.75
N GLN A 32 -5.64 5.20 7.63
CA GLN A 32 -6.81 4.98 6.78
C GLN A 32 -6.43 4.89 5.30
N ILE A 33 -5.53 5.77 4.82
CA ILE A 33 -5.02 5.70 3.45
C ILE A 33 -4.27 4.39 3.22
N CYS A 34 -3.40 3.99 4.14
CA CYS A 34 -2.69 2.71 4.04
C CYS A 34 -3.67 1.54 3.99
N GLU A 35 -4.70 1.51 4.84
CA GLU A 35 -5.73 0.47 4.84
C GLU A 35 -6.44 0.39 3.49
N ILE A 36 -6.95 1.52 2.97
CA ILE A 36 -7.64 1.58 1.68
C ILE A 36 -6.73 1.08 0.54
N LEU A 37 -5.48 1.56 0.48
CA LEU A 37 -4.54 1.16 -0.56
C LEU A 37 -4.17 -0.33 -0.47
N LEU A 38 -3.99 -0.86 0.75
CA LEU A 38 -3.73 -2.29 0.98
C LEU A 38 -4.93 -3.15 0.55
N THR A 39 -6.16 -2.72 0.87
CA THR A 39 -7.39 -3.42 0.44
C THR A 39 -7.51 -3.43 -1.08
N ILE A 40 -7.32 -2.28 -1.74
CA ILE A 40 -7.36 -2.20 -3.21
C ILE A 40 -6.30 -3.11 -3.83
N GLY A 41 -5.08 -3.08 -3.31
CA GLY A 41 -3.99 -3.93 -3.80
C GLY A 41 -4.25 -5.43 -3.63
N ALA A 42 -4.84 -5.83 -2.49
CA ALA A 42 -5.21 -7.22 -2.23
C ALA A 42 -6.32 -7.70 -3.18
N LEU A 43 -7.36 -6.88 -3.40
CA LEU A 43 -8.44 -7.17 -4.33
C LEU A 43 -7.94 -7.26 -5.78
N ALA A 44 -7.02 -6.38 -6.18
CA ALA A 44 -6.40 -6.44 -7.50
C ALA A 44 -5.60 -7.73 -7.69
N TYR A 45 -4.84 -8.14 -6.66
CA TYR A 45 -4.12 -9.41 -6.68
C TYR A 45 -5.06 -10.62 -6.76
N GLU A 46 -6.16 -10.62 -5.99
CA GLU A 46 -7.15 -11.69 -6.05
C GLU A 46 -7.74 -11.86 -7.47
N LYS A 47 -8.00 -10.74 -8.16
CA LYS A 47 -8.55 -10.74 -9.51
C LYS A 47 -7.55 -11.16 -10.58
N GLU A 48 -6.30 -10.70 -10.50
CA GLU A 48 -5.30 -10.85 -11.56
C GLU A 48 -4.27 -11.96 -11.29
N GLY A 49 -4.20 -12.45 -10.06
CA GLY A 49 -3.24 -13.44 -9.58
C GLY A 49 -1.80 -12.92 -9.61
N SER A 50 -0.85 -13.86 -9.75
CA SER A 50 0.60 -13.58 -9.74
C SER A 50 1.06 -12.55 -10.78
N LYS A 51 0.32 -12.42 -11.89
CA LYS A 51 0.60 -11.42 -12.94
C LYS A 51 0.59 -9.99 -12.41
N TYR A 52 -0.27 -9.69 -11.41
CA TYR A 52 -0.32 -8.37 -10.80
C TYR A 52 1.01 -8.01 -10.15
N LEU A 53 1.54 -8.89 -9.29
CA LEU A 53 2.81 -8.63 -8.61
C LEU A 53 4.01 -8.67 -9.56
N HIS A 54 4.03 -9.60 -10.51
CA HIS A 54 5.16 -9.71 -11.45
C HIS A 54 5.39 -8.40 -12.24
N ARG A 55 4.33 -7.70 -12.66
CA ARG A 55 4.46 -6.38 -13.34
C ARG A 55 5.23 -5.34 -12.51
N PHE A 56 5.14 -5.39 -11.19
CA PHE A 56 5.84 -4.47 -10.30
C PHE A 56 7.22 -4.99 -9.89
N LEU A 57 7.37 -6.30 -9.74
CA LEU A 57 8.63 -6.94 -9.36
C LEU A 57 9.64 -6.96 -10.51
N ASP A 58 9.19 -7.16 -11.75
CA ASP A 58 10.08 -7.17 -12.93
C ASP A 58 10.60 -5.76 -13.23
N ARG A 59 9.80 -4.71 -12.99
CA ARG A 59 10.24 -3.31 -13.06
C ARG A 59 11.34 -2.94 -12.05
N GLN A 60 11.47 -3.68 -10.94
CA GLN A 60 12.49 -3.41 -9.92
C GLN A 60 13.83 -4.08 -10.24
N LYS A 61 13.91 -4.98 -11.24
CA LYS A 61 15.15 -5.67 -11.62
C LYS A 61 15.95 -4.95 -12.70
N GLU A 62 15.41 -3.92 -13.34
CA GLU A 62 16.07 -3.13 -14.38
C GLU A 62 16.67 -1.81 -13.86
N SER A 63 16.76 -1.61 -12.54
CA SER A 63 17.37 -0.42 -11.91
C SER A 63 18.60 -0.75 -11.08
#